data_AF-A0A6L8UGL0-F1
#
_entry.id   AF-A0A6L8UGL0-F1
#
_cell.length_a   1.000
_cell.length_b   1.000
_cell.length_c   1.000
_cell.angle_alpha   90.00
_cell.angle_beta   90.00
_cell.angle_gamma   90.00
#
_symmetry.space_group_name_H-M   'P 1'
#
loop_
_entity.id
_entity.type
_entity.pdbx_description
1 polymer ?
#
loop_
_entity_poly.entity_id
_entity_poly.type
_entity_poly.pdbx_seq_one_letter_code
_entity_poly.pdbx_strand_id
1 'polypeptide(L)'
;MNETATKDSWKTQAIDNPKRIAIDLHFTGRQFLKLSKGLVPQPMEDKWFVYYENEWLYFHRSRTGYGIYKAKLNKETDGYSITEFWTERNHEKYKNNDDDTDVGIFTFLIAGALLGSDVHNIRSKRSVKTGSDEVKDWDSHGNMVSAPRRY
;
A
#
# COMPACT_ATOMS: atom_id res chain seq x y z
N MET A 1 -1.56 -13.35 21.33
CA MET A 1 -1.39 -14.38 20.29
C MET A 1 -1.23 -13.63 18.99
N ASN A 2 -0.07 -13.71 18.32
CA ASN A 2 0.19 -12.95 17.10
C ASN A 2 -0.43 -13.70 15.91
N GLU A 3 -1.72 -13.54 15.70
CA GLU A 3 -2.46 -14.15 14.60
C GLU A 3 -2.01 -13.50 13.28
N THR A 4 -1.38 -14.29 12.42
CA THR A 4 -1.05 -13.87 11.04
C THR A 4 -2.34 -13.51 10.32
N ALA A 5 -2.38 -12.34 9.68
CA ALA A 5 -3.52 -11.94 8.87
C ALA A 5 -3.70 -12.95 7.73
N THR A 6 -4.85 -13.62 7.66
CA THR A 6 -5.20 -14.52 6.56
C THR A 6 -6.50 -14.05 5.90
N LYS A 7 -6.75 -14.45 4.66
CA LYS A 7 -7.97 -14.03 3.91
C LYS A 7 -9.29 -14.29 4.65
N ASP A 8 -9.30 -15.26 5.58
CA ASP A 8 -10.45 -15.64 6.40
C ASP A 8 -10.61 -14.77 7.64
N SER A 9 -9.55 -14.08 8.06
CA SER A 9 -9.56 -13.18 9.23
C SER A 9 -10.45 -11.95 9.05
N TRP A 10 -10.83 -11.59 7.81
CA TRP A 10 -11.67 -10.43 7.54
C TRP A 10 -12.56 -10.63 6.31
N LYS A 11 -13.67 -9.88 6.22
CA LYS A 11 -14.47 -9.83 5.00
C LYS A 11 -13.64 -9.21 3.88
N THR A 12 -13.28 -10.01 2.86
CA THR A 12 -12.46 -9.59 1.73
C THR A 12 -13.21 -9.73 0.42
N GLN A 13 -13.08 -8.74 -0.46
CA GLN A 13 -13.59 -8.76 -1.83
C GLN A 13 -12.44 -8.47 -2.78
N ALA A 14 -12.34 -9.23 -3.87
CA ALA A 14 -11.31 -9.04 -4.89
C ALA A 14 -11.54 -7.73 -5.68
N ILE A 15 -10.47 -7.25 -6.30
CA ILE A 15 -10.51 -6.11 -7.22
C ILE A 15 -11.34 -6.50 -8.45
N ASP A 16 -12.26 -5.61 -8.81
CA ASP A 16 -13.20 -5.71 -9.92
C ASP A 16 -12.55 -5.29 -11.23
N ASN A 17 -11.95 -4.10 -11.25
CA ASN A 17 -11.28 -3.53 -12.42
C ASN A 17 -9.82 -3.20 -12.11
N PRO A 18 -8.91 -4.19 -12.20
CA PRO A 18 -7.54 -4.04 -11.76
C PRO A 18 -6.68 -3.30 -12.79
N LYS A 19 -6.19 -2.10 -12.45
CA LYS A 19 -5.19 -1.38 -13.24
C LYS A 19 -3.79 -1.57 -12.67
N ARG A 20 -2.85 -1.94 -13.53
CA ARG A 20 -1.42 -2.07 -13.20
C ARG A 20 -0.72 -0.72 -13.17
N ILE A 21 0.10 -0.52 -12.15
CA ILE A 21 0.97 0.64 -12.00
C ILE A 21 2.37 0.12 -11.67
N ALA A 22 3.36 0.60 -12.42
CA ALA A 22 4.76 0.27 -12.20
C ALA A 22 5.30 1.01 -10.96
N ILE A 23 6.05 0.31 -10.13
CA ILE A 23 6.73 0.86 -8.96
C ILE A 23 8.05 0.13 -8.76
N ASP A 24 8.97 0.69 -8.00
CA ASP A 24 10.25 0.03 -7.70
C ASP A 24 10.51 0.19 -6.21
N LEU A 25 10.13 -0.83 -5.44
CA LEU A 25 10.37 -0.90 -4.00
C LEU A 25 11.20 -2.12 -3.68
N HIS A 26 12.28 -1.95 -2.91
CA HIS A 26 13.12 -3.04 -2.44
C HIS A 26 13.05 -3.16 -0.92
N PHE A 27 13.03 -4.40 -0.44
CA PHE A 27 12.88 -4.76 0.95
C PHE A 27 13.94 -5.77 1.34
N THR A 28 14.50 -5.59 2.54
CA THR A 28 15.37 -6.60 3.15
C THR A 28 14.55 -7.79 3.66
N GLY A 29 15.18 -8.95 3.90
CA GLY A 29 14.49 -10.12 4.47
C GLY A 29 13.77 -9.84 5.80
N ARG A 30 14.29 -8.91 6.61
CA ARG A 30 13.65 -8.46 7.87
C ARG A 30 12.36 -7.68 7.62
N GLN A 31 12.38 -6.79 6.62
CA GLN A 31 11.20 -6.01 6.21
C GLN A 31 10.15 -6.92 5.57
N PHE A 32 10.57 -7.89 4.76
CA PHE A 32 9.68 -8.93 4.24
C PHE A 32 8.99 -9.73 5.35
N LEU A 33 9.70 -10.09 6.43
CA LEU A 33 9.10 -10.81 7.55
C LEU A 33 7.99 -9.99 8.25
N LYS A 34 8.05 -8.66 8.21
CA LYS A 34 6.97 -7.79 8.68
C LYS A 34 5.83 -7.77 7.67
N LEU A 35 6.14 -7.60 6.38
CA LEU A 35 5.17 -7.63 5.30
C LEU A 35 4.38 -8.94 5.25
N SER A 36 5.03 -10.08 5.44
CA SER A 36 4.38 -11.39 5.38
C SER A 36 3.45 -11.66 6.56
N LYS A 37 3.63 -10.97 7.69
CA LYS A 37 2.69 -11.03 8.82
C LYS A 37 1.38 -10.30 8.52
N GLY A 38 1.40 -9.38 7.55
CA GLY A 38 0.27 -8.53 7.21
C GLY A 38 -0.04 -7.49 8.28
N LEU A 39 -1.20 -6.85 8.14
CA LEU A 39 -1.75 -5.86 9.05
C LEU A 39 -3.22 -6.22 9.33
N VAL A 40 -3.52 -6.59 10.56
CA VAL A 40 -4.91 -6.76 11.02
C VAL A 40 -5.38 -5.43 11.62
N PRO A 41 -6.49 -4.84 11.12
CA PRO A 41 -6.97 -3.56 11.62
C PRO A 41 -7.41 -3.69 13.07
N GLN A 42 -7.01 -2.74 13.92
CA GLN A 42 -7.62 -2.57 15.24
C GLN A 42 -8.94 -1.80 15.11
N PRO A 43 -9.96 -2.11 15.93
CA PRO A 43 -11.33 -1.63 15.75
C PRO A 43 -11.52 -0.10 15.82
N MET A 44 -10.54 0.67 16.29
CA MET A 44 -10.66 2.12 16.47
C MET A 44 -9.79 2.99 15.55
N GLU A 45 -8.74 2.45 14.92
CA GLU A 45 -7.71 3.28 14.27
C GLU A 45 -7.41 2.91 12.81
N ASP A 46 -7.52 1.63 12.44
CA ASP A 46 -7.01 1.17 11.14
C ASP A 46 -8.10 0.87 10.10
N LYS A 47 -8.03 1.63 9.01
CA LYS A 47 -8.96 1.53 7.87
C LYS A 47 -8.56 0.42 6.89
N TRP A 48 -7.43 -0.25 7.10
CA TRP A 48 -6.82 -1.16 6.13
C TRP A 48 -6.54 -2.53 6.74
N PHE A 49 -6.86 -3.57 5.98
CA PHE A 49 -6.54 -4.96 6.24
C PHE A 49 -5.55 -5.41 5.18
N VAL A 50 -4.39 -5.91 5.59
CA VAL A 50 -3.35 -6.37 4.68
C VAL A 50 -2.98 -7.79 5.02
N TYR A 51 -2.87 -8.65 4.02
CA TYR A 51 -2.35 -9.99 4.19
C TYR A 51 -1.46 -10.39 3.01
N TYR A 52 -0.57 -11.33 3.26
CA TYR A 52 0.32 -11.89 2.26
C TYR A 52 -0.06 -13.35 2.02
N GLU A 53 -0.36 -13.69 0.77
CA GLU A 53 -0.71 -15.06 0.37
C GLU A 53 -0.20 -15.32 -1.06
N ASN A 54 0.37 -16.49 -1.31
CA ASN A 54 0.82 -16.92 -2.66
C ASN A 54 1.76 -15.92 -3.37
N GLU A 55 2.70 -15.26 -2.66
CA GLU A 55 3.60 -14.23 -3.23
C GLU A 55 2.92 -12.88 -3.55
N TRP A 56 1.65 -12.73 -3.18
CA TRP A 56 0.87 -11.52 -3.34
C TRP A 56 0.56 -10.88 -2.00
N LEU A 57 0.74 -9.57 -1.94
CA LEU A 57 0.25 -8.72 -0.85
C LEU A 57 -1.10 -8.15 -1.28
N TYR A 58 -2.12 -8.32 -0.44
CA TYR A 58 -3.47 -7.84 -0.69
C TYR A 58 -3.85 -6.77 0.31
N PHE A 59 -4.38 -5.64 -0.16
CA PHE A 59 -4.80 -4.51 0.65
C PHE A 59 -6.30 -4.31 0.50
N HIS A 60 -7.01 -4.46 1.60
CA HIS A 60 -8.45 -4.34 1.69
C HIS A 60 -8.82 -3.19 2.63
N ARG A 61 -9.95 -2.55 2.37
CA ARG A 61 -10.54 -1.62 3.35
C ARG A 61 -11.22 -2.41 4.45
N SER A 62 -10.90 -2.14 5.71
CA SER A 62 -11.48 -2.86 6.85
C SER A 62 -13.00 -2.67 6.94
N ARG A 63 -13.53 -1.49 6.59
CA ARG A 63 -14.97 -1.23 6.68
C ARG A 63 -15.82 -1.97 5.64
N THR A 64 -15.40 -1.99 4.39
CA THR A 64 -16.21 -2.57 3.29
C THR A 64 -15.71 -3.94 2.83
N GLY A 65 -14.46 -4.27 3.15
CA GLY A 65 -13.76 -5.45 2.65
C GLY A 65 -13.21 -5.32 1.23
N TYR A 66 -13.40 -4.17 0.58
CA TYR A 66 -13.02 -3.98 -0.82
C TYR A 66 -11.51 -4.03 -0.98
N GLY A 67 -11.02 -4.92 -1.85
CA GLY A 67 -9.64 -4.96 -2.29
C GLY A 67 -9.35 -3.73 -3.12
N ILE A 68 -8.50 -2.85 -2.60
CA ILE A 68 -8.12 -1.62 -3.31
C ILE A 68 -6.80 -1.84 -4.02
N TYR A 69 -5.83 -2.45 -3.34
CA TYR A 69 -4.51 -2.70 -3.92
C TYR A 69 -4.13 -4.17 -3.81
N LYS A 70 -3.34 -4.64 -4.76
CA LYS A 70 -2.58 -5.88 -4.64
C LYS A 70 -1.22 -5.71 -5.28
N ALA A 71 -0.19 -6.31 -4.72
CA ALA A 71 1.16 -6.23 -5.27
C ALA A 71 1.81 -7.61 -5.25
N LYS A 72 2.65 -7.88 -6.25
CA LYS A 72 3.43 -9.11 -6.27
C LYS A 72 4.80 -8.83 -5.65
N LEU A 73 5.20 -9.67 -4.71
CA LEU A 73 6.55 -9.65 -4.17
C LEU A 73 7.40 -10.63 -4.97
N ASN A 74 8.43 -10.09 -5.61
CA ASN A 74 9.42 -10.87 -6.32
C ASN A 74 10.57 -11.15 -5.36
N LYS A 75 10.93 -12.41 -5.20
CA LYS A 75 12.10 -12.80 -4.41
C LYS A 75 13.37 -12.49 -5.22
N GLU A 76 14.27 -11.73 -4.62
CA GLU A 76 15.58 -11.39 -5.21
C GLU A 76 16.71 -12.08 -4.44
N THR A 77 17.93 -11.99 -4.97
CA THR A 77 19.13 -12.61 -4.37
C THR A 77 19.40 -12.10 -2.95
N ASP A 78 19.13 -10.82 -2.68
CA ASP A 78 19.35 -10.16 -1.39
C ASP A 78 18.07 -9.55 -0.79
N GLY A 79 16.93 -10.23 -0.95
CA GLY A 79 15.67 -9.79 -0.34
C GLY A 79 14.47 -9.94 -1.25
N TYR A 80 13.63 -8.90 -1.29
CA TYR A 80 12.38 -8.89 -2.04
C TYR A 80 12.17 -7.55 -2.71
N SER A 81 11.50 -7.54 -3.85
CA SER A 81 11.12 -6.32 -4.55
C SER A 81 9.67 -6.35 -5.01
N ILE A 82 9.07 -5.16 -5.14
CA ILE A 82 7.78 -4.96 -5.78
C ILE A 82 8.04 -4.06 -6.99
N THR A 83 7.81 -4.63 -8.17
CA THR A 83 8.03 -3.96 -9.47
C THR A 83 6.73 -3.37 -10.05
N GLU A 84 5.59 -3.85 -9.56
CA GLU A 84 4.27 -3.40 -9.99
C GLU A 84 3.23 -3.75 -8.92
N PHE A 85 2.19 -2.92 -8.88
CA PHE A 85 0.99 -3.18 -8.10
C PHE A 85 -0.25 -2.93 -8.96
N TRP A 86 -1.36 -3.51 -8.54
CA TRP A 86 -2.66 -3.33 -9.16
C TRP A 86 -3.52 -2.53 -8.20
N THR A 87 -4.28 -1.59 -8.74
CA THR A 87 -5.28 -0.81 -8.01
C THR A 87 -6.67 -1.00 -8.61
N GLU A 88 -7.70 -0.86 -7.80
CA GLU A 88 -9.10 -0.81 -8.24
C GLU A 88 -9.38 0.49 -9.02
N ARG A 89 -10.00 0.37 -10.20
CA ARG A 89 -10.46 1.52 -11.00
C ARG A 89 -11.97 1.61 -11.14
N ASN A 90 -12.71 0.69 -10.52
CA ASN A 90 -14.15 0.84 -10.40
C ASN A 90 -14.48 2.01 -9.44
N HIS A 91 -14.95 3.13 -9.99
CA HIS A 91 -15.28 4.35 -9.25
C HIS A 91 -16.37 4.17 -8.20
N GLU A 92 -17.20 3.14 -8.33
CA GLU A 92 -18.21 2.79 -7.31
C GLU A 92 -17.55 2.26 -6.03
N LYS A 93 -16.43 1.55 -6.17
CA LYS A 93 -15.67 0.93 -5.06
C LYS A 93 -14.52 1.82 -4.59
N TYR A 94 -13.87 2.53 -5.51
CA TYR A 94 -12.70 3.37 -5.25
C TYR A 94 -12.69 4.61 -6.13
N LYS A 95 -12.92 5.78 -5.51
CA LYS A 95 -13.09 7.05 -6.22
C LYS A 95 -11.81 7.66 -6.78
N ASN A 96 -10.64 7.22 -6.31
CA ASN A 96 -9.38 7.78 -6.80
C ASN A 96 -9.05 7.20 -8.18
N ASN A 97 -8.75 8.09 -9.12
CA ASN A 97 -8.37 7.74 -10.49
C ASN A 97 -6.95 8.21 -10.86
N ASP A 98 -6.23 8.78 -9.89
CA ASP A 98 -4.92 9.37 -10.09
C ASP A 98 -3.82 8.37 -9.73
N ASP A 99 -3.06 7.95 -10.74
CA ASP A 99 -2.01 6.94 -10.60
C ASP A 99 -0.92 7.38 -9.61
N ASP A 100 -0.52 8.66 -9.61
CA ASP A 100 0.53 9.16 -8.70
C ASP A 100 0.06 9.17 -7.24
N THR A 101 -1.19 9.55 -7.02
CA THR A 101 -1.84 9.49 -5.71
C THR A 101 -1.88 8.05 -5.21
N ASP A 102 -2.20 7.07 -6.06
CA ASP A 102 -2.17 5.65 -5.68
C ASP A 102 -0.79 5.15 -5.31
N VAL A 103 0.25 5.55 -6.06
CA VAL A 103 1.65 5.25 -5.73
C VAL A 103 2.00 5.82 -4.35
N GLY A 104 1.55 7.04 -4.05
CA GLY A 104 1.71 7.67 -2.73
C GLY A 104 1.06 6.86 -1.61
N ILE A 105 -0.22 6.50 -1.76
CA ILE A 105 -0.97 5.67 -0.79
C ILE A 105 -0.25 4.35 -0.57
N PHE A 106 0.05 3.66 -1.67
CA PHE A 106 0.63 2.33 -1.62
C PHE A 106 1.98 2.35 -0.90
N THR A 107 2.84 3.31 -1.23
CA THR A 107 4.14 3.49 -0.56
C THR A 107 3.97 3.82 0.91
N PHE A 108 3.02 4.69 1.26
CA PHE A 108 2.72 5.04 2.64
C PHE A 108 2.21 3.85 3.46
N LEU A 109 1.35 3.00 2.89
CA LEU A 109 0.85 1.80 3.58
C LEU A 109 1.98 0.80 3.85
N ILE A 110 2.86 0.59 2.89
CA ILE A 110 4.05 -0.25 3.05
C ILE A 110 4.97 0.34 4.14
N ALA A 111 5.33 1.61 4.04
CA ALA A 111 6.31 2.24 4.91
C ALA A 111 5.79 2.50 6.33
N GLY A 112 4.60 3.11 6.43
CA GLY A 112 4.00 3.51 7.70
C GLY A 112 3.31 2.34 8.38
N ALA A 113 2.38 1.68 7.68
CA ALA A 113 1.49 0.71 8.31
C ALA A 113 2.15 -0.67 8.52
N LEU A 114 2.99 -1.12 7.58
CA LEU A 114 3.62 -2.45 7.65
C LEU A 114 5.04 -2.43 8.23
N LEU A 115 5.83 -1.39 7.94
CA LEU A 115 7.22 -1.34 8.38
C LEU A 115 7.42 -0.63 9.72
N GLY A 116 6.58 0.36 10.06
CA GLY A 116 6.57 1.06 11.35
C GLY A 116 7.92 1.73 11.65
N SER A 117 8.03 3.03 11.39
CA SER A 117 9.24 3.87 11.65
C SER A 117 10.55 3.44 10.94
N ASP A 118 10.59 2.32 10.22
CA ASP A 118 11.74 1.86 9.39
C ASP A 118 11.72 2.46 7.97
N VAL A 119 11.11 3.63 7.80
CA VAL A 119 10.96 4.32 6.48
C VAL A 119 12.30 4.81 5.92
N HIS A 120 13.32 4.97 6.77
CA HIS A 120 14.62 5.54 6.39
C HIS A 120 15.44 4.70 5.39
N ASN A 121 15.01 3.48 5.05
CA ASN A 121 15.76 2.60 4.15
C ASN A 121 14.95 2.09 2.93
N ILE A 122 13.76 2.65 2.67
CA ILE A 122 13.02 2.31 1.45
C ILE A 122 13.64 3.11 0.29
N ARG A 123 14.52 2.45 -0.46
CA ARG A 123 15.08 2.99 -1.70
C ARG A 123 14.04 2.92 -2.80
N SER A 124 13.13 3.90 -2.85
CA SER A 124 12.25 4.08 -3.99
C SER A 124 13.00 4.88 -5.06
N LYS A 125 13.43 4.23 -6.16
CA LYS A 125 13.86 4.96 -7.37
C LYS A 125 12.62 5.50 -8.06
N ARG A 126 12.03 6.55 -7.51
CA ARG A 126 10.98 7.29 -8.22
C ARG A 126 11.67 8.09 -9.33
N SER A 127 11.50 7.65 -10.57
CA SER A 127 11.69 8.48 -11.76
C SER A 127 10.64 9.60 -11.73
N VAL A 128 10.84 10.59 -10.86
CA VAL A 128 10.07 11.83 -10.87
C VAL A 128 10.45 12.55 -12.16
N LYS A 129 9.60 12.43 -13.18
CA LYS A 129 9.54 13.47 -14.20
C LYS A 129 8.98 14.70 -13.51
N THR A 130 9.90 15.57 -13.09
CA THR A 130 9.56 16.90 -12.60
C THR A 130 8.85 17.65 -13.71
N GLY A 131 7.63 18.08 -13.41
CA GLY A 131 6.75 18.78 -14.33
C GLY A 131 5.50 19.18 -13.56
N SER A 132 5.55 20.39 -12.98
CA SER A 132 4.46 21.16 -12.35
C SER A 132 3.94 20.66 -10.98
N ASP A 133 4.47 21.30 -9.94
CA ASP A 133 3.80 21.92 -8.78
C ASP A 133 2.48 21.33 -8.24
N GLU A 134 2.58 20.42 -7.27
CA GLU A 134 1.74 20.38 -6.06
C GLU A 134 2.32 19.33 -5.10
N VAL A 135 2.95 19.77 -4.00
CA VAL A 135 3.36 18.85 -2.93
C VAL A 135 2.10 18.43 -2.17
N LYS A 136 1.50 17.31 -2.57
CA LYS A 136 0.39 16.68 -1.87
C LYS A 136 0.91 16.07 -0.57
N ASP A 137 0.65 16.76 0.54
CA ASP A 137 1.01 16.29 1.88
C ASP A 137 0.00 15.24 2.36
N TRP A 138 0.51 14.20 3.01
CA TRP A 138 -0.26 13.03 3.41
C TRP A 138 -0.45 13.07 4.92
N ASP A 139 -1.70 13.20 5.37
CA ASP A 139 -2.00 13.05 6.80
C ASP A 139 -1.77 11.60 7.26
N SER A 140 -1.45 11.42 8.54
CA SER A 140 -1.18 10.14 9.20
C SER A 140 -2.27 9.08 8.97
N HIS A 141 -3.47 9.47 8.59
CA HIS A 141 -4.60 8.58 8.33
C HIS A 141 -4.87 8.30 6.84
N GLY A 142 -3.93 8.65 5.95
CA GLY A 142 -4.00 8.38 4.51
C GLY A 142 -5.04 9.22 3.76
N ASN A 143 -5.38 10.40 4.30
CA ASN A 143 -6.21 11.38 3.61
C ASN A 143 -5.30 12.39 2.91
N MET A 144 -5.67 12.77 1.69
CA MET A 144 -5.01 13.86 0.96
C MET A 144 -5.36 15.18 1.63
N VAL A 145 -4.38 15.82 2.30
CA VAL A 145 -4.53 17.17 2.82
C VAL A 145 -3.89 18.13 1.83
N SER A 146 -4.71 18.96 1.18
CA SER A 146 -4.20 20.08 0.41
C SER A 146 -3.53 21.05 1.39
N ALA A 147 -2.20 21.07 1.43
CA ALA A 147 -1.47 22.05 2.21
C ALA A 147 -1.86 23.45 1.70
N PRO A 148 -2.36 24.36 2.56
CA PRO A 148 -2.57 25.73 2.13
C PRO A 148 -1.20 26.36 1.84
N ARG A 149 -1.07 26.98 0.65
CA ARG A 149 0.08 27.81 0.28
C ARG A 149 0.39 28.76 1.44
N ARG A 150 1.53 28.55 2.11
CA ARG A 150 2.11 29.60 2.95
C ARG A 150 2.57 30.71 2.00
N TYR A 151 1.86 31.84 2.11
CA TYR A 151 2.21 33.11 1.47
C TYR A 151 3.52 33.66 2.04
#